data_AF-A0A8H8MIT4-F1
#
_entry.id   AF-A0A8H8MIT4-F1
#
_cell.length_a   1.000
_cell.length_b   1.000
_cell.length_c   1.000
_cell.angle_alpha   90.00
_cell.angle_beta   90.00
_cell.angle_gamma   90.00
#
_symmetry.space_group_name_H-M   'P 1'
#
loop_
_entity.id
_entity.type
_entity.pdbx_description
1 polymer ?
#
loop_
_entity_poly.entity_id
_entity_poly.type
_entity_poly.pdbx_seq_one_letter_code
_entity_poly.pdbx_strand_id
1 'polypeptide(L)'
;MSETNPRRYKPHTNNQSQPPPVLFSNLSDAEKRALLDCNGYLYGVHIDGNDGPKRSTLQAAQYKMPEQHHSSTWIKEQDDLISETIETQTSRNLNYVHYGWSIEASSTLTLEAECRIAQDHEANRTGQWTTKRTIVRRLSLDISPEELLCSPNFEKDVREAIGKPSSVAKYKALDKVFRAWGDVVPIVFEIGALLSISDSSSNFTQLSSTESAFRLEDLATYKTAKVNIQGGSTSDAPEELITWLSKTRHPSQWSLARVVRVIPIIDILPGDIKQLLENLYSGLLSYRPLVLDGNSVGGYSFDGTPHALKTIKSIVVHSDSTVDSLKVSYADGMITESYGGLGGNKQSITNPGYDR
;
A
#
# COMPACT_ATOMS: atom_id res chain seq x y z
N MET A 1 16.47 -10.25 -2.10
CA MET A 1 16.53 -9.12 -1.17
C MET A 1 17.06 -9.64 0.15
N SER A 2 18.16 -9.12 0.66
CA SER A 2 18.70 -9.51 1.97
C SER A 2 18.10 -8.60 3.05
N GLU A 3 17.17 -9.11 3.84
CA GLU A 3 16.80 -8.46 5.10
C GLU A 3 17.99 -8.60 6.06
N THR A 4 18.55 -7.47 6.47
CA THR A 4 19.62 -7.45 7.47
C THR A 4 19.00 -7.62 8.86
N ASN A 5 19.59 -8.49 9.69
CA ASN A 5 19.10 -8.76 11.05
C ASN A 5 18.98 -7.45 11.87
N PRO A 6 17.85 -7.22 12.56
CA PRO A 6 17.63 -6.01 13.33
C PRO A 6 18.63 -5.93 14.50
N ARG A 7 19.42 -4.85 14.56
CA ARG A 7 20.29 -4.56 15.71
C ARG A 7 19.47 -3.92 16.83
N ARG A 8 19.50 -4.51 18.02
CA ARG A 8 18.94 -3.89 19.24
C ARG A 8 19.92 -2.84 19.77
N TYR A 9 19.50 -1.59 19.76
CA TYR A 9 20.24 -0.50 20.38
C TYR A 9 19.91 -0.42 21.88
N LYS A 10 20.93 -0.25 22.73
CA LYS A 10 20.76 0.04 24.16
C LYS A 10 21.13 1.51 24.39
N PRO A 11 20.17 2.40 24.69
CA PRO A 11 20.48 3.82 24.91
C PRO A 11 21.34 4.02 26.17
N HIS A 12 22.28 4.97 26.10
CA HIS A 12 23.01 5.47 27.27
C HIS A 12 22.03 6.24 28.18
N THR A 13 21.78 5.71 29.38
CA THR A 13 20.85 6.30 30.34
C THR A 13 21.54 7.36 31.18
N ASN A 14 21.13 8.61 31.03
CA ASN A 14 21.48 9.69 31.94
C ASN A 14 20.53 9.62 33.15
N ASN A 15 21.06 9.57 34.38
CA ASN A 15 20.38 9.18 35.63
C ASN A 15 19.33 10.18 36.19
N GLN A 16 18.58 10.88 35.34
CA GLN A 16 17.39 11.61 35.80
C GLN A 16 16.19 10.66 35.79
N SER A 17 15.53 10.50 36.94
CA SER A 17 14.39 9.60 37.11
C SER A 17 13.22 10.03 36.23
N GLN A 18 13.10 9.43 35.05
CA GLN A 18 11.93 9.62 34.20
C GLN A 18 10.72 8.88 34.79
N PRO A 19 9.50 9.42 34.65
CA PRO A 19 8.30 8.72 35.08
C PRO A 19 8.15 7.40 34.30
N PRO A 20 7.58 6.35 34.92
CA PRO A 20 7.37 5.07 34.25
C PRO A 20 6.46 5.23 33.02
N PRO A 21 6.65 4.41 31.97
CA PRO A 21 5.76 4.41 30.81
C PRO A 21 4.31 4.11 31.24
N VAL A 22 3.35 4.84 30.66
CA VAL A 22 1.92 4.54 30.83
C VAL A 22 1.61 3.32 29.97
N LEU A 23 1.13 2.25 30.61
CA LEU A 23 0.74 1.02 29.93
C LEU A 23 -0.64 1.18 29.28
N PHE A 24 -0.84 0.55 28.13
CA PHE A 24 -2.12 0.55 27.42
C PHE A 24 -3.23 -0.12 28.23
N SER A 25 -2.88 -1.17 28.97
CA SER A 25 -3.74 -1.87 29.92
C SER A 25 -4.34 -0.94 30.98
N ASN A 26 -3.63 0.12 31.37
CA ASN A 26 -4.06 1.11 32.36
C ASN A 26 -5.00 2.19 31.79
N LEU A 27 -5.17 2.25 30.47
CA LEU A 27 -6.08 3.21 29.83
C LEU A 27 -7.54 2.78 30.01
N SER A 28 -8.43 3.76 30.12
CA SER A 28 -9.87 3.54 30.03
C SER A 28 -10.25 3.02 28.62
N ASP A 29 -11.39 2.35 28.51
CA ASP A 29 -11.84 1.83 27.20
C ASP A 29 -12.07 2.94 26.17
N ALA A 30 -12.46 4.14 26.63
CA ALA A 30 -12.58 5.31 25.76
C ALA A 30 -11.22 5.78 25.23
N GLU A 31 -10.18 5.82 26.08
CA GLU A 31 -8.82 6.18 25.68
C GLU A 31 -8.19 5.12 24.77
N LYS A 32 -8.42 3.83 25.05
CA LYS A 32 -7.97 2.73 24.18
C LYS A 32 -8.58 2.86 22.78
N ARG A 33 -9.89 3.09 22.71
CA ARG A 33 -10.59 3.29 21.43
C ARG A 33 -10.08 4.52 20.70
N ALA A 34 -9.99 5.66 21.38
CA ALA A 34 -9.47 6.89 20.79
C ALA A 34 -8.05 6.72 20.24
N LEU A 35 -7.17 6.05 20.99
CA LEU A 35 -5.81 5.73 20.53
C LEU A 35 -5.82 4.89 19.25
N LEU A 36 -6.61 3.83 19.20
CA LEU A 36 -6.70 2.95 18.03
C LEU A 36 -7.29 3.70 16.81
N ASP A 37 -8.37 4.45 17.02
CA ASP A 37 -9.05 5.23 15.98
C ASP A 37 -8.12 6.32 15.39
N CYS A 38 -7.43 7.07 16.25
CA CYS A 38 -6.45 8.08 15.82
C CYS A 38 -5.33 7.46 14.95
N ASN A 39 -5.01 6.19 15.19
CA ASN A 39 -3.98 5.44 14.48
C ASN A 39 -4.49 4.67 13.25
N GLY A 40 -5.75 4.85 12.87
CA GLY A 40 -6.31 4.26 11.65
C GLY A 40 -6.60 2.77 11.74
N TYR A 41 -6.74 2.24 12.96
CA TYR A 41 -7.21 0.87 13.17
C TYR A 41 -8.55 0.64 12.45
N LEU A 42 -8.62 -0.39 11.60
CA LEU A 42 -9.79 -0.77 10.79
C LEU A 42 -10.19 0.21 9.66
N TYR A 43 -9.37 1.21 9.36
CA TYR A 43 -9.57 2.10 8.22
C TYR A 43 -8.87 1.53 6.98
N GLY A 44 -9.48 1.74 5.81
CA GLY A 44 -8.82 1.41 4.56
C GLY A 44 -7.70 2.40 4.23
N VAL A 45 -6.75 1.97 3.41
CA VAL A 45 -5.60 2.75 2.96
C VAL A 45 -5.50 2.67 1.45
N HIS A 46 -5.32 3.81 0.81
CA HIS A 46 -5.00 3.92 -0.60
C HIS A 46 -3.52 3.62 -0.83
N ILE A 47 -3.25 2.76 -1.82
CA ILE A 47 -1.90 2.30 -2.13
C ILE A 47 -1.50 2.56 -3.60
N ASP A 48 -2.28 3.32 -4.34
CA ASP A 48 -2.04 3.66 -5.73
C ASP A 48 -1.08 4.84 -5.93
N GLY A 49 -0.94 5.73 -4.93
CA GLY A 49 -0.13 6.93 -5.07
C GLY A 49 1.38 6.70 -4.94
N ASN A 50 2.19 7.44 -5.69
CA ASN A 50 3.64 7.45 -5.51
C ASN A 50 4.09 8.14 -4.23
N ASP A 51 3.32 9.11 -3.70
CA ASP A 51 3.67 9.88 -2.51
C ASP A 51 3.67 9.07 -1.21
N GLY A 52 3.22 7.82 -1.26
CA GLY A 52 3.07 6.96 -0.09
C GLY A 52 1.61 6.66 0.24
N PRO A 53 1.38 5.92 1.33
CA PRO A 53 0.05 5.45 1.74
C PRO A 53 -0.83 6.61 2.20
N LYS A 54 -2.11 6.61 1.78
CA LYS A 54 -3.09 7.62 2.22
C LYS A 54 -4.25 6.92 2.92
N ARG A 55 -4.43 7.20 4.21
CA ARG A 55 -5.53 6.63 5.01
C ARG A 55 -6.87 7.19 4.54
N SER A 56 -7.87 6.33 4.36
CA SER A 56 -9.26 6.75 4.17
C SER A 56 -9.81 7.41 5.45
N THR A 57 -10.82 8.25 5.28
CA THR A 57 -11.60 8.80 6.40
C THR A 57 -12.74 7.88 6.84
N LEU A 58 -12.97 6.78 6.11
CA LEU A 58 -14.04 5.83 6.35
C LEU A 58 -13.51 4.52 6.92
N GLN A 59 -14.16 4.04 7.98
CA GLN A 59 -13.80 2.80 8.64
C GLN A 59 -14.35 1.60 7.86
N ALA A 60 -13.47 0.89 7.15
CA ALA A 60 -13.83 -0.19 6.25
C ALA A 60 -14.14 -1.51 6.97
N ALA A 61 -13.51 -1.74 8.12
CA ALA A 61 -13.61 -2.99 8.86
C ALA A 61 -14.18 -2.81 10.27
N GLN A 62 -14.65 -3.91 10.84
CA GLN A 62 -15.05 -4.03 12.23
C GLN A 62 -14.36 -5.26 12.82
N TYR A 63 -13.99 -5.20 14.09
CA TYR A 63 -13.48 -6.37 14.78
C TYR A 63 -14.64 -7.25 15.22
N LYS A 64 -14.58 -8.54 14.87
CA LYS A 64 -15.52 -9.55 15.32
C LYS A 64 -15.27 -9.79 16.80
N MET A 65 -16.07 -9.16 17.66
CA MET A 65 -16.04 -9.47 19.10
C MET A 65 -16.34 -10.96 19.28
N PRO A 66 -15.41 -11.77 19.82
CA PRO A 66 -15.71 -13.16 20.10
C PRO A 66 -16.77 -13.20 21.21
N GLU A 67 -17.88 -13.91 20.96
CA GLU A 67 -18.96 -14.07 21.95
C GLU A 67 -18.49 -14.75 23.25
N GLN A 68 -17.30 -15.37 23.28
CA GLN A 68 -16.83 -16.18 24.40
C GLN A 68 -15.32 -16.11 24.74
N HIS A 69 -14.52 -15.19 24.21
CA HIS A 69 -13.08 -15.13 24.56
C HIS A 69 -12.60 -13.77 25.11
N HIS A 70 -12.32 -13.77 26.41
CA HIS A 70 -11.87 -12.65 27.25
C HIS A 70 -10.37 -12.31 27.13
N SER A 71 -9.71 -12.53 25.99
CA SER A 71 -8.29 -12.15 25.88
C SER A 71 -8.00 -11.53 24.53
N SER A 72 -7.70 -10.23 24.54
CA SER A 72 -7.22 -9.43 23.42
C SER A 72 -5.80 -9.84 23.02
N THR A 73 -5.58 -11.11 22.64
CA THR A 73 -4.26 -11.66 22.30
C THR A 73 -3.61 -11.01 21.09
N TRP A 74 -4.39 -10.28 20.30
CA TRP A 74 -3.94 -9.55 19.11
C TRP A 74 -3.26 -8.21 19.44
N ILE A 75 -3.38 -7.67 20.67
CA ILE A 75 -2.61 -6.48 21.11
C ILE A 75 -1.51 -6.91 22.07
N LYS A 76 -0.28 -6.54 21.76
CA LYS A 76 0.89 -6.76 22.62
C LYS A 76 1.55 -5.44 22.97
N GLU A 77 1.69 -5.17 24.26
CA GLU A 77 2.50 -4.06 24.74
C GLU A 77 3.99 -4.36 24.53
N GLN A 78 4.71 -3.35 24.06
CA GLN A 78 6.15 -3.40 23.80
C GLN A 78 6.82 -2.13 24.34
N ASP A 79 8.10 -2.23 24.67
CA ASP A 79 8.93 -1.09 25.04
C ASP A 79 10.34 -1.33 24.52
N ASP A 80 10.47 -1.40 23.20
CA ASP A 80 11.77 -1.57 22.57
C ASP A 80 11.96 -0.64 21.38
N LEU A 81 13.23 -0.40 21.09
CA LEU A 81 13.71 0.45 20.02
C LEU A 81 14.38 -0.42 18.97
N ILE A 82 13.90 -0.32 17.74
CA ILE A 82 14.43 -1.02 16.57
C ILE A 82 14.96 0.01 15.59
N SER A 83 16.14 -0.27 15.04
CA SER A 83 16.64 0.45 13.87
C SER A 83 16.84 -0.53 12.72
N GLU A 84 16.36 -0.16 11.54
CA GLU A 84 16.46 -0.95 10.32
C GLU A 84 16.85 -0.07 9.12
N THR A 85 17.58 -0.67 8.18
CA THR A 85 17.98 -0.06 6.92
C THR A 85 17.40 -0.88 5.78
N ILE A 86 16.62 -0.23 4.92
CA ILE A 86 15.84 -0.87 3.86
C ILE A 86 16.22 -0.22 2.53
N GLU A 87 16.59 -1.05 1.57
CA GLU A 87 16.87 -0.63 0.20
C GLU A 87 15.65 -0.83 -0.70
N THR A 88 15.40 0.12 -1.58
CA THR A 88 14.26 0.08 -2.52
C THR A 88 14.72 0.46 -3.92
N GLN A 89 14.01 -0.06 -4.93
CA GLN A 89 14.35 0.11 -6.35
C GLN A 89 13.42 1.05 -7.11
N THR A 90 12.35 1.52 -6.46
CA THR A 90 11.34 2.39 -7.07
C THR A 90 11.01 3.56 -6.13
N SER A 91 10.68 4.72 -6.69
CA SER A 91 10.29 5.89 -5.91
C SER A 91 9.02 5.64 -5.10
N ARG A 92 8.10 4.81 -5.63
CA ARG A 92 6.92 4.35 -4.88
C ARG A 92 7.36 3.61 -3.62
N ASN A 93 8.10 2.50 -3.75
CA ASN A 93 8.48 1.69 -2.58
C ASN A 93 9.29 2.50 -1.57
N LEU A 94 10.17 3.40 -2.03
CA LEU A 94 10.88 4.35 -1.18
C LEU A 94 9.90 5.13 -0.28
N ASN A 95 8.89 5.76 -0.87
CA ASN A 95 7.95 6.60 -0.13
C ASN A 95 7.11 5.76 0.85
N TYR A 96 6.68 4.55 0.50
CA TYR A 96 5.97 3.67 1.44
C TYR A 96 6.85 3.27 2.63
N VAL A 97 8.08 2.83 2.35
CA VAL A 97 9.05 2.46 3.40
C VAL A 97 9.38 3.66 4.30
N HIS A 98 9.49 4.86 3.71
CA HIS A 98 9.67 6.13 4.42
C HIS A 98 8.53 6.41 5.40
N TYR A 99 7.29 6.03 5.08
CA TYR A 99 6.12 6.13 5.97
C TYR A 99 5.91 4.89 6.87
N GLY A 100 6.95 4.06 7.04
CA GLY A 100 6.90 2.93 7.97
C GLY A 100 6.28 1.66 7.40
N TRP A 101 5.99 1.58 6.10
CA TRP A 101 5.47 0.34 5.51
C TRP A 101 6.59 -0.66 5.24
N SER A 102 6.29 -1.95 5.35
CA SER A 102 7.18 -3.01 4.88
C SER A 102 7.13 -3.10 3.34
N ILE A 103 8.15 -3.73 2.74
CA ILE A 103 8.14 -4.01 1.30
C ILE A 103 6.95 -4.92 0.97
N GLU A 104 6.68 -5.95 1.78
CA GLU A 104 5.55 -6.87 1.62
C GLU A 104 4.21 -6.12 1.60
N ALA A 105 3.94 -5.26 2.59
CA ALA A 105 2.72 -4.48 2.67
C ALA A 105 2.55 -3.55 1.46
N SER A 106 3.63 -2.87 1.04
CA SER A 106 3.59 -1.96 -0.12
C SER A 106 3.45 -2.68 -1.48
N SER A 107 3.76 -3.99 -1.51
CA SER A 107 3.68 -4.83 -2.70
C SER A 107 2.33 -5.53 -2.84
N THR A 108 1.52 -5.54 -1.79
CA THR A 108 0.13 -6.02 -1.87
C THR A 108 -0.65 -5.02 -2.70
N LEU A 109 -1.15 -5.42 -3.86
CA LEU A 109 -1.92 -4.57 -4.77
C LEU A 109 -3.29 -5.20 -5.04
N THR A 110 -4.32 -4.35 -5.10
CA THR A 110 -5.64 -4.75 -5.62
C THR A 110 -5.73 -4.45 -7.10
N LEU A 111 -6.65 -5.11 -7.79
CA LEU A 111 -6.93 -4.86 -9.21
C LEU A 111 -7.16 -3.37 -9.49
N GLU A 112 -7.93 -2.72 -8.62
CA GLU A 112 -8.25 -1.30 -8.74
C GLU A 112 -7.04 -0.42 -8.50
N ALA A 113 -6.21 -0.72 -7.50
CA ALA A 113 -4.99 0.03 -7.26
C ALA A 113 -4.06 -0.09 -8.48
N GLU A 114 -3.92 -1.27 -9.08
CA GLU A 114 -3.13 -1.48 -10.30
C GLU A 114 -3.67 -0.68 -11.48
N CYS A 115 -4.99 -0.71 -11.70
CA CYS A 115 -5.63 0.12 -12.73
C CYS A 115 -5.33 1.61 -12.55
N ARG A 116 -5.42 2.12 -11.31
CA ARG A 116 -5.18 3.54 -11.03
C ARG A 116 -3.72 3.92 -11.21
N ILE A 117 -2.78 3.10 -10.74
CA ILE A 117 -1.34 3.27 -10.98
C ILE A 117 -1.06 3.34 -12.49
N ALA A 118 -1.67 2.46 -13.29
CA ALA A 118 -1.48 2.44 -14.74
C ALA A 118 -2.08 3.68 -15.44
N GLN A 119 -3.14 4.27 -14.89
CA GLN A 119 -3.85 5.43 -15.43
C GLN A 119 -3.20 6.76 -15.06
N ASP A 120 -2.68 6.90 -13.84
CA ASP A 120 -2.21 8.19 -13.33
C ASP A 120 -0.91 8.66 -14.03
N HIS A 121 -0.29 7.81 -14.86
CA HIS A 121 0.91 8.08 -15.68
C HIS A 121 2.09 8.70 -14.92
N GLU A 122 2.05 8.72 -13.59
CA GLU A 122 3.14 9.23 -12.80
C GLU A 122 4.33 8.29 -12.93
N ALA A 123 5.45 8.83 -13.40
CA ALA A 123 6.66 8.06 -13.58
C ALA A 123 7.13 7.52 -12.22
N ASN A 124 6.92 6.22 -11.99
CA ASN A 124 7.54 5.49 -10.89
C ASN A 124 9.02 5.33 -11.21
N ARG A 125 9.82 6.32 -10.80
CA ARG A 125 11.24 6.39 -11.16
C ARG A 125 11.94 5.15 -10.60
N THR A 126 12.81 4.56 -11.41
CA THR A 126 13.71 3.49 -11.00
C THR A 126 15.04 4.06 -10.55
N GLY A 127 15.64 3.46 -9.53
CA GLY A 127 16.86 3.96 -8.89
C GLY A 127 17.20 3.12 -7.67
N GLN A 128 18.29 3.44 -6.98
CA GLN A 128 18.63 2.79 -5.71
C GLN A 128 18.49 3.80 -4.58
N TRP A 129 17.57 3.51 -3.66
CA TRP A 129 17.33 4.34 -2.50
C TRP A 129 17.49 3.54 -1.23
N THR A 130 17.97 4.21 -0.19
CA THR A 130 18.13 3.64 1.13
C THR A 130 17.27 4.44 2.11
N THR A 131 16.50 3.73 2.92
CA THR A 131 15.77 4.28 4.06
C THR A 131 16.32 3.67 5.33
N LYS A 132 16.83 4.47 6.24
CA LYS A 132 17.06 4.05 7.62
C LYS A 132 15.94 4.59 8.48
N ARG A 133 15.32 3.71 9.25
CA ARG A 133 14.28 4.11 10.20
C ARG A 133 14.55 3.57 11.58
N THR A 134 14.19 4.37 12.58
CA THR A 134 14.23 4.02 14.00
C THR A 134 12.81 4.09 14.54
N ILE A 135 12.37 2.99 15.14
CA ILE A 135 11.01 2.78 15.59
C ILE A 135 11.05 2.52 17.08
N VAL A 136 10.25 3.27 17.84
CA VAL A 136 9.96 2.97 19.25
C VAL A 136 8.61 2.29 19.28
N ARG A 137 8.60 1.01 19.66
CA ARG A 137 7.38 0.20 19.67
C ARG A 137 6.72 0.29 21.02
N ARG A 138 5.42 0.59 21.01
CA ARG A 138 4.56 0.68 22.20
C ARG A 138 3.47 -0.35 22.19
N LEU A 139 2.84 -0.52 21.03
CA LEU A 139 1.87 -1.58 20.79
C LEU A 139 2.19 -2.27 19.48
N SER A 140 1.99 -3.58 19.46
CA SER A 140 1.97 -4.39 18.25
C SER A 140 0.59 -5.01 18.15
N LEU A 141 -0.04 -4.81 17.00
CA LEU A 141 -1.34 -5.35 16.65
C LEU A 141 -1.13 -6.43 15.59
N ASP A 142 -1.69 -7.61 15.81
CA ASP A 142 -1.64 -8.76 14.89
C ASP A 142 -3.05 -9.36 14.81
N ILE A 143 -3.81 -8.88 13.85
CA ILE A 143 -5.23 -9.18 13.65
C ILE A 143 -5.32 -10.27 12.59
N SER A 144 -6.06 -11.34 12.89
CA SER A 144 -6.36 -12.36 11.89
C SER A 144 -7.43 -11.83 10.92
N PRO A 145 -7.28 -12.05 9.59
CA PRO A 145 -8.31 -11.68 8.62
C PRO A 145 -9.70 -12.23 8.94
N GLU A 146 -9.77 -13.41 9.55
CA GLU A 146 -11.00 -14.08 9.96
C GLU A 146 -11.71 -13.41 11.15
N GLU A 147 -10.99 -12.56 11.88
CA GLU A 147 -11.52 -11.73 12.97
C GLU A 147 -12.04 -10.37 12.47
N LEU A 148 -11.93 -10.09 11.17
CA LEU A 148 -12.45 -8.87 10.57
C LEU A 148 -13.82 -9.10 9.93
N LEU A 149 -14.69 -8.12 10.10
CA LEU A 149 -15.97 -8.01 9.41
C LEU A 149 -15.95 -6.76 8.54
N CYS A 150 -16.64 -6.82 7.40
CA CYS A 150 -16.93 -5.63 6.62
C CYS A 150 -17.79 -4.65 7.42
N SER A 151 -17.45 -3.36 7.36
CA SER A 151 -18.35 -2.29 7.80
C SER A 151 -19.66 -2.33 7.00
N PRO A 152 -20.84 -2.26 7.64
CA PRO A 152 -22.14 -2.29 6.94
C PRO A 152 -22.28 -1.22 5.86
N ASN A 153 -21.66 -0.05 6.08
CA ASN A 153 -21.68 1.04 5.11
C ASN A 153 -20.81 0.72 3.89
N PHE A 154 -19.63 0.14 4.10
CA PHE A 154 -18.76 -0.30 3.01
C PHE A 154 -19.44 -1.40 2.19
N GLU A 155 -20.01 -2.40 2.87
CA GLU A 155 -20.75 -3.48 2.22
C GLU A 155 -21.89 -2.94 1.35
N LYS A 156 -22.69 -2.02 1.91
CA LYS A 156 -23.80 -1.39 1.21
C LYS A 156 -23.34 -0.68 -0.07
N ASP A 157 -22.28 0.12 0.01
CA ASP A 157 -21.75 0.87 -1.13
C ASP A 157 -21.25 -0.07 -2.23
N VAL A 158 -20.56 -1.16 -1.85
CA VAL A 158 -20.11 -2.20 -2.79
C VAL A 158 -21.31 -2.90 -3.45
N ARG A 159 -22.34 -3.29 -2.68
CA ARG A 159 -23.56 -3.90 -3.25
C ARG A 159 -24.26 -2.96 -4.22
N GLU A 160 -24.37 -1.68 -3.89
CA GLU A 160 -24.97 -0.69 -4.79
C GLU A 160 -24.17 -0.53 -6.09
N ALA A 161 -22.84 -0.54 -5.99
CA ALA A 161 -21.95 -0.48 -7.15
C ALA A 161 -22.09 -1.71 -8.05
N ILE A 162 -22.16 -2.91 -7.48
CA ILE A 162 -22.36 -4.17 -8.24
C ILE A 162 -23.78 -4.24 -8.83
N GLY A 163 -24.75 -3.57 -8.22
CA GLY A 163 -26.14 -3.50 -8.68
C GLY A 163 -26.38 -2.62 -9.91
N LYS A 164 -25.36 -1.91 -10.43
CA LYS A 164 -25.51 -1.07 -11.63
C LYS A 164 -25.82 -1.92 -12.89
N PRO A 165 -26.57 -1.39 -13.87
CA PRO A 165 -27.17 -2.22 -14.94
C PRO A 165 -26.19 -2.80 -15.95
N SER A 166 -25.01 -2.19 -16.15
CA SER A 166 -24.00 -2.65 -17.11
C SER A 166 -22.64 -2.86 -16.45
N SER A 167 -21.80 -3.75 -16.98
CA SER A 167 -20.46 -4.01 -16.43
C SER A 167 -19.63 -2.74 -16.34
N VAL A 168 -19.64 -1.89 -17.37
CA VAL A 168 -18.94 -0.59 -17.36
C VAL A 168 -19.44 0.32 -16.23
N ALA A 169 -20.75 0.37 -15.99
CA ALA A 169 -21.32 1.16 -14.90
C ALA A 169 -20.95 0.58 -13.53
N LYS A 170 -20.89 -0.75 -13.39
CA LYS A 170 -20.42 -1.43 -12.18
C LYS A 170 -18.98 -1.07 -11.87
N TYR A 171 -18.08 -1.15 -12.85
CA TYR A 171 -16.67 -0.79 -12.66
C TYR A 171 -16.46 0.66 -12.26
N LYS A 172 -17.12 1.58 -12.97
CA LYS A 172 -17.04 3.01 -12.61
C LYS A 172 -17.60 3.29 -11.22
N ALA A 173 -18.61 2.55 -10.79
CA ALA A 173 -19.14 2.68 -9.44
C ALA A 173 -18.18 2.07 -8.40
N LEU A 174 -17.62 0.90 -8.65
CA LEU A 174 -16.64 0.24 -7.78
C LEU A 174 -15.37 1.08 -7.61
N ASP A 175 -14.82 1.64 -8.69
CA ASP A 175 -13.67 2.56 -8.60
C ASP A 175 -13.95 3.72 -7.64
N LYS A 176 -15.15 4.32 -7.70
CA LYS A 176 -15.55 5.38 -6.76
C LYS A 176 -15.63 4.89 -5.32
N VAL A 177 -16.15 3.67 -5.10
CA VAL A 177 -16.19 3.06 -3.77
C VAL A 177 -14.77 2.87 -3.25
N PHE A 178 -13.88 2.21 -3.98
CA PHE A 178 -12.51 1.97 -3.51
C PHE A 178 -11.70 3.27 -3.35
N ARG A 179 -11.95 4.31 -4.16
CA ARG A 179 -11.38 5.65 -3.96
C ARG A 179 -11.88 6.35 -2.69
N ALA A 180 -13.06 6.00 -2.19
CA ALA A 180 -13.57 6.54 -0.92
C ALA A 180 -13.07 5.74 0.29
N TRP A 181 -13.06 4.41 0.15
CA TRP A 181 -12.86 3.49 1.28
C TRP A 181 -11.40 3.04 1.47
N GLY A 182 -10.59 3.03 0.42
CA GLY A 182 -9.23 2.47 0.43
C GLY A 182 -9.13 1.21 -0.40
N ASP A 183 -7.91 0.69 -0.52
CA ASP A 183 -7.59 -0.53 -1.28
C ASP A 183 -7.23 -1.71 -0.38
N VAL A 184 -6.63 -1.42 0.77
CA VAL A 184 -6.14 -2.43 1.72
C VAL A 184 -6.47 -2.03 3.14
N VAL A 185 -6.49 -3.01 4.05
CA VAL A 185 -6.64 -2.81 5.49
C VAL A 185 -5.39 -3.33 6.21
N PRO A 186 -4.72 -2.52 7.05
CA PRO A 186 -3.63 -2.99 7.89
C PRO A 186 -4.10 -4.03 8.92
N ILE A 187 -3.42 -5.19 8.93
CA ILE A 187 -3.72 -6.28 9.86
C ILE A 187 -2.58 -6.59 10.82
N VAL A 188 -1.34 -6.29 10.43
CA VAL A 188 -0.18 -6.34 11.34
C VAL A 188 0.53 -5.01 11.30
N PHE A 189 0.51 -4.31 12.42
CA PHE A 189 1.09 -2.98 12.51
C PHE A 189 1.49 -2.63 13.94
N GLU A 190 2.30 -1.60 14.07
CA GLU A 190 2.86 -1.16 15.33
C GLU A 190 2.56 0.32 15.56
N ILE A 191 2.18 0.63 16.80
CA ILE A 191 1.92 1.98 17.28
C ILE A 191 3.05 2.37 18.23
N GLY A 192 3.51 3.61 18.12
CA GLY A 192 4.59 4.17 18.92
C GLY A 192 5.14 5.43 18.29
N ALA A 193 6.43 5.47 17.97
CA ALA A 193 7.04 6.58 17.24
C ALA A 193 7.98 6.09 16.14
N LEU A 194 8.09 6.88 15.08
CA LEU A 194 8.92 6.59 13.91
C LEU A 194 9.78 7.81 13.58
N LEU A 195 11.06 7.56 13.33
CA LEU A 195 11.93 8.47 12.57
C LEU A 195 12.42 7.70 11.35
N SER A 196 12.23 8.26 10.17
CA SER A 196 12.76 7.71 8.93
C SER A 196 13.54 8.75 8.15
N ILE A 197 14.66 8.32 7.60
CA ILE A 197 15.54 9.13 6.77
C ILE A 197 15.77 8.35 5.48
N SER A 198 15.48 8.99 4.35
CA SER A 198 15.52 8.36 3.03
C SER A 198 16.30 9.22 2.04
N ASP A 199 17.23 8.62 1.31
CA ASP A 199 17.98 9.27 0.23
C ASP A 199 18.39 8.22 -0.83
N SER A 200 19.03 8.64 -1.91
CA SER A 200 19.77 7.77 -2.81
C SER A 200 20.85 6.99 -2.05
N SER A 201 21.10 5.74 -2.46
CA SER A 201 22.07 4.88 -1.76
C SER A 201 23.49 5.47 -1.75
N SER A 202 23.89 6.19 -2.82
CA SER A 202 25.19 6.87 -2.88
C SER A 202 25.36 7.95 -1.81
N ASN A 203 24.31 8.73 -1.55
CA ASN A 203 24.32 9.74 -0.49
C ASN A 203 24.25 9.08 0.88
N PHE A 204 23.52 7.97 1.00
CA PHE A 204 23.37 7.25 2.26
C PHE A 204 24.66 6.60 2.76
N THR A 205 25.55 6.15 1.86
CA THR A 205 26.87 5.65 2.26
C THR A 205 27.70 6.74 2.96
N GLN A 206 27.58 7.99 2.53
CA GLN A 206 28.25 9.12 3.17
C GLN A 206 27.68 9.38 4.58
N LEU A 207 26.35 9.29 4.73
CA LEU A 207 25.63 9.38 6.02
C LEU A 207 26.10 8.35 7.06
N SER A 208 26.30 7.10 6.64
CA SER A 208 26.61 5.99 7.55
C SER A 208 27.99 6.06 8.21
N SER A 209 28.90 6.89 7.67
CA SER A 209 30.24 7.10 8.24
C SER A 209 30.23 7.91 9.54
N THR A 210 29.11 8.57 9.86
CA THR A 210 28.91 9.38 11.07
C THR A 210 27.97 8.62 12.00
N GLU A 211 28.49 7.61 12.72
CA GLU A 211 27.70 6.76 13.63
C GLU A 211 27.11 7.51 14.85
N SER A 212 27.39 8.80 15.02
CA SER A 212 26.81 9.62 16.08
C SER A 212 25.30 9.79 15.87
N ALA A 213 24.55 9.64 16.96
CA ALA A 213 23.11 9.79 17.01
C ALA A 213 22.64 11.02 16.21
N PHE A 214 21.70 10.80 15.28
CA PHE A 214 21.18 11.84 14.40
C PHE A 214 20.80 13.09 15.19
N ARG A 215 21.64 14.13 15.11
CA ARG A 215 21.26 15.46 15.60
C ARG A 215 20.45 16.14 14.51
N LEU A 216 19.53 17.01 14.90
CA LEU A 216 18.77 17.82 13.94
C LEU A 216 19.68 18.68 13.05
N GLU A 217 20.80 19.14 13.59
CA GLU A 217 21.82 19.90 12.86
C GLU A 217 22.47 19.06 11.75
N ASP A 218 22.73 17.78 12.01
CA ASP A 218 23.30 16.87 11.01
C ASP A 218 22.31 16.68 9.85
N LEU A 219 21.02 16.54 10.15
CA LEU A 219 19.98 16.42 9.11
C LEU A 219 19.94 17.62 8.16
N ALA A 220 20.22 18.83 8.67
CA ALA A 220 20.28 20.04 7.85
C ALA A 220 21.44 20.04 6.84
N THR A 221 22.50 19.24 7.09
CA THR A 221 23.62 19.11 6.14
C THR A 221 23.26 18.25 4.91
N TYR A 222 22.24 17.40 5.01
CA TYR A 222 21.81 16.51 3.93
C TYR A 222 20.67 17.12 3.10
N LYS A 223 21.04 18.03 2.18
CA LYS A 223 20.09 18.79 1.35
C LYS A 223 19.08 17.95 0.56
N THR A 224 19.36 16.68 0.31
CA THR A 224 18.53 15.77 -0.49
C THR A 224 17.77 14.73 0.33
N ALA A 225 18.09 14.57 1.61
CA ALA A 225 17.49 13.54 2.43
C ALA A 225 16.05 13.93 2.80
N LYS A 226 15.13 12.99 2.64
CA LYS A 226 13.78 13.10 3.19
C LYS A 226 13.80 12.65 4.63
N VAL A 227 13.21 13.43 5.52
CA VAL A 227 13.05 13.10 6.94
C VAL A 227 11.58 13.09 7.28
N ASN A 228 11.12 12.02 7.92
CA ASN A 228 9.77 11.92 8.45
C ASN A 228 9.84 11.50 9.93
N ILE A 229 9.05 12.20 10.74
CA ILE A 229 8.95 11.97 12.18
C ILE A 229 7.45 11.81 12.48
N GLN A 230 7.10 10.72 13.15
CA GLN A 230 5.73 10.43 13.56
C GLN A 230 5.70 10.06 15.03
N GLY A 231 4.74 10.63 15.75
CA GLY A 231 4.65 10.52 17.21
C GLY A 231 5.65 11.41 17.92
N GLY A 232 5.76 11.23 19.24
CA GLY A 232 6.60 12.06 20.11
C GLY A 232 5.96 13.40 20.51
N SER A 233 6.67 14.18 21.33
CA SER A 233 6.24 15.52 21.77
C SER A 233 6.88 16.60 20.91
N THR A 234 6.08 17.47 20.30
CA THR A 234 6.59 18.64 19.56
C THR A 234 7.07 19.77 20.47
N SER A 235 6.80 19.69 21.78
CA SER A 235 7.18 20.72 22.77
C SER A 235 8.68 20.81 23.02
N ASP A 236 9.41 19.71 22.82
CA ASP A 236 10.80 19.57 23.20
C ASP A 236 11.63 19.36 21.94
N ALA A 237 12.36 20.39 21.49
CA ALA A 237 13.31 20.23 20.39
C ALA A 237 14.44 19.26 20.83
N PRO A 238 14.64 18.13 20.14
CA PRO A 238 15.71 17.20 20.49
C PRO A 238 17.10 17.80 20.25
N GLU A 239 17.98 17.74 21.24
CA GLU A 239 19.43 17.75 20.98
C GLU A 239 19.89 16.45 20.30
N GLU A 240 19.17 15.34 20.56
CA GLU A 240 19.41 14.01 20.02
C GLU A 240 18.08 13.31 19.71
N LEU A 241 17.84 12.99 18.43
CA LEU A 241 16.53 12.49 17.97
C LEU A 241 16.16 11.12 18.56
N ILE A 242 17.13 10.23 18.72
CA ILE A 242 16.91 8.87 19.25
C ILE A 242 16.49 8.93 20.72
N THR A 243 17.19 9.76 21.51
CA THR A 243 16.85 10.01 22.90
C THR A 243 15.46 10.65 23.02
N TRP A 244 15.11 11.58 22.13
CA TRP A 244 13.78 12.18 22.10
C TRP A 244 12.67 11.18 21.73
N LEU A 245 12.87 10.35 20.71
CA LEU A 245 11.91 9.28 20.35
C LEU A 245 11.67 8.35 21.55
N SER A 246 12.72 8.02 22.29
CA SER A 246 12.65 7.14 23.47
C SER A 246 11.84 7.75 24.63
N LYS A 247 11.69 9.08 24.67
CA LYS A 247 10.85 9.80 25.63
C LYS A 247 9.35 9.73 25.29
N THR A 248 8.98 9.18 24.14
CA THR A 248 7.57 8.97 23.74
C THR A 248 6.92 7.94 24.65
N ARG A 249 6.47 8.36 25.84
CA ARG A 249 5.95 7.49 26.91
C ARG A 249 4.44 7.63 27.10
N HIS A 250 3.86 8.75 26.68
CA HIS A 250 2.44 9.00 26.84
C HIS A 250 1.64 8.56 25.60
N PRO A 251 0.51 7.84 25.74
CA PRO A 251 -0.28 7.35 24.62
C PRO A 251 -0.74 8.42 23.62
N SER A 252 -0.97 9.65 24.08
CA SER A 252 -1.31 10.78 23.18
C SER A 252 -0.20 11.14 22.19
N GLN A 253 1.02 10.64 22.40
CA GLN A 253 2.17 10.86 21.53
C GLN A 253 2.42 9.65 20.61
N TRP A 254 1.61 8.59 20.74
CA TRP A 254 1.81 7.38 19.95
C TRP A 254 1.08 7.50 18.61
N SER A 255 1.82 7.28 17.52
CA SER A 255 1.31 7.23 16.15
C SER A 255 1.50 5.84 15.54
N LEU A 256 0.85 5.57 14.41
CA LEU A 256 1.13 4.43 13.55
C LEU A 256 2.60 4.55 13.11
N ALA A 257 3.45 3.64 13.57
CA ALA A 257 4.89 3.72 13.37
C ALA A 257 5.38 2.75 12.30
N ARG A 258 4.73 1.59 12.18
CA ARG A 258 5.07 0.58 11.17
C ARG A 258 3.85 -0.20 10.72
N VAL A 259 3.72 -0.44 9.41
CA VAL A 259 2.75 -1.39 8.84
C VAL A 259 3.53 -2.56 8.27
N VAL A 260 3.35 -3.74 8.85
CA VAL A 260 4.08 -4.96 8.48
C VAL A 260 3.31 -5.75 7.43
N ARG A 261 2.00 -5.91 7.60
CA ARG A 261 1.14 -6.68 6.70
C ARG A 261 -0.22 -6.03 6.55
N VAL A 262 -0.76 -6.15 5.35
CA VAL A 262 -2.09 -5.68 4.96
C VAL A 262 -2.84 -6.81 4.25
N ILE A 263 -4.15 -6.67 4.11
CA ILE A 263 -4.95 -7.49 3.20
C ILE A 263 -5.70 -6.58 2.21
N PRO A 264 -5.98 -7.03 0.98
CA PRO A 264 -6.96 -6.41 0.11
C PRO A 264 -8.26 -6.09 0.86
N ILE A 265 -8.81 -4.89 0.67
CA ILE A 265 -10.08 -4.48 1.29
C ILE A 265 -11.25 -5.34 0.82
N ILE A 266 -11.13 -6.02 -0.32
CA ILE A 266 -12.11 -6.99 -0.78
C ILE A 266 -12.12 -8.25 0.10
N ASP A 267 -11.03 -8.54 0.82
CA ASP A 267 -10.90 -9.75 1.64
C ASP A 267 -11.72 -9.69 2.93
N ILE A 268 -12.20 -8.51 3.34
CA ILE A 268 -13.13 -8.37 4.46
C ILE A 268 -14.61 -8.48 4.05
N LEU A 269 -14.90 -8.52 2.74
CA LEU A 269 -16.29 -8.60 2.24
C LEU A 269 -16.90 -9.99 2.51
N PRO A 270 -18.24 -10.05 2.66
CA PRO A 270 -18.98 -11.32 2.65
C PRO A 270 -18.70 -12.17 1.40
N GLY A 271 -18.73 -13.49 1.56
CA GLY A 271 -18.39 -14.44 0.50
C GLY A 271 -19.24 -14.32 -0.76
N ASP A 272 -20.53 -13.98 -0.63
CA ASP A 272 -21.42 -13.77 -1.78
C ASP A 272 -21.00 -12.54 -2.60
N ILE A 273 -20.57 -11.46 -1.95
CA ILE A 273 -20.07 -10.25 -2.63
C ILE A 273 -18.74 -10.53 -3.30
N LYS A 274 -17.81 -11.22 -2.62
CA LYS A 274 -16.52 -11.63 -3.19
C LYS A 274 -16.73 -12.42 -4.48
N GLN A 275 -17.64 -13.39 -4.46
CA GLN A 275 -17.95 -14.18 -5.66
C GLN A 275 -18.52 -13.32 -6.81
N LEU A 276 -19.36 -12.33 -6.49
CA LEU A 276 -19.89 -11.41 -7.49
C LEU A 276 -18.79 -10.51 -8.09
N LEU A 277 -17.84 -10.05 -7.27
CA LEU A 277 -16.68 -9.28 -7.72
C LEU A 277 -15.75 -10.13 -8.59
N GLU A 278 -15.42 -11.35 -8.17
CA GLU A 278 -14.63 -12.29 -8.97
C GLU A 278 -15.27 -12.57 -10.33
N ASN A 279 -16.58 -12.84 -10.36
CA ASN A 279 -17.33 -13.05 -11.60
C ASN A 279 -17.30 -11.81 -12.49
N LEU A 280 -17.46 -10.62 -11.89
CA LEU A 280 -17.36 -9.37 -12.60
C LEU A 280 -15.97 -9.25 -13.24
N TYR A 281 -14.89 -9.33 -12.45
CA TYR A 281 -13.51 -9.19 -12.92
C TYR A 281 -13.11 -10.25 -13.96
N SER A 282 -13.57 -11.49 -13.83
CA SER A 282 -13.33 -12.53 -14.85
C SER A 282 -13.90 -12.14 -16.22
N GLY A 283 -15.00 -11.37 -16.24
CA GLY A 283 -15.60 -10.81 -17.46
C GLY A 283 -14.85 -9.62 -18.07
N LEU A 284 -13.97 -8.91 -17.33
CA LEU A 284 -13.05 -7.93 -17.92
C LEU A 284 -11.92 -8.61 -18.69
N LEU A 285 -11.53 -9.79 -18.21
CA LEU A 285 -10.36 -10.52 -18.67
C LEU A 285 -10.65 -11.30 -19.98
N SER A 286 -11.93 -11.57 -20.27
CA SER A 286 -12.38 -12.26 -21.48
C SER A 286 -13.44 -11.46 -22.27
N TYR A 287 -13.00 -10.59 -23.20
CA TYR A 287 -13.93 -10.03 -24.19
C TYR A 287 -14.02 -10.95 -25.41
N ARG A 288 -15.13 -11.71 -25.52
CA ARG A 288 -15.51 -12.40 -26.75
C ARG A 288 -16.67 -11.63 -27.38
N PRO A 289 -16.46 -10.91 -28.51
CA PRO A 289 -17.57 -10.23 -29.17
C PRO A 289 -18.65 -11.24 -29.57
N LEU A 290 -19.91 -10.85 -29.43
CA LEU A 290 -21.04 -11.60 -29.98
C LEU A 290 -20.79 -11.84 -31.47
N VAL A 291 -20.92 -13.09 -31.90
CA VAL A 291 -20.80 -13.50 -33.30
C VAL A 291 -21.82 -12.68 -34.10
N LEU A 292 -21.35 -11.67 -34.82
CA LEU A 292 -22.12 -11.02 -35.87
C LEU A 292 -22.18 -12.01 -37.04
N ASP A 293 -23.38 -12.21 -37.60
CA ASP A 293 -23.60 -13.04 -38.78
C ASP A 293 -22.63 -12.62 -39.90
N GLY A 294 -21.59 -13.43 -40.12
CA GLY A 294 -20.51 -13.14 -41.07
C GLY A 294 -19.12 -13.60 -40.64
N ASN A 295 -18.87 -13.87 -39.35
CA ASN A 295 -17.56 -14.36 -38.89
C ASN A 295 -17.44 -15.88 -39.07
N SER A 296 -16.34 -16.32 -39.69
CA SER A 296 -16.01 -17.72 -39.87
C SER A 296 -15.85 -18.43 -38.52
N VAL A 297 -16.47 -19.61 -38.42
CA VAL A 297 -16.31 -20.55 -37.31
C VAL A 297 -14.82 -20.90 -37.20
N GLY A 298 -14.11 -20.32 -36.23
CA GLY A 298 -12.67 -20.52 -36.05
C GLY A 298 -11.86 -19.33 -35.51
N GLY A 299 -12.48 -18.16 -35.30
CA GLY A 299 -11.78 -17.00 -34.73
C GLY A 299 -11.27 -17.24 -33.31
N TYR A 300 -9.98 -16.95 -33.07
CA TYR A 300 -9.38 -16.93 -31.74
C TYR A 300 -9.74 -15.63 -31.03
N SER A 301 -10.23 -15.71 -29.78
CA SER A 301 -10.42 -14.52 -28.95
C SER A 301 -9.07 -14.08 -28.36
N PHE A 302 -8.86 -12.76 -28.31
CA PHE A 302 -7.77 -12.17 -27.55
C PHE A 302 -8.04 -12.43 -26.05
N ASP A 303 -7.39 -13.44 -25.51
CA ASP A 303 -7.34 -13.64 -24.06
C ASP A 303 -6.23 -12.73 -23.51
N GLY A 304 -6.56 -11.45 -23.39
CA GLY A 304 -5.70 -10.42 -22.82
C GLY A 304 -5.50 -10.55 -21.31
N THR A 305 -6.07 -11.57 -20.68
CA THR A 305 -6.06 -11.80 -19.23
C THR A 305 -4.71 -11.56 -18.56
N PRO A 306 -3.56 -12.07 -19.08
CA PRO A 306 -2.27 -11.88 -18.41
C PRO A 306 -1.75 -10.43 -18.44
N HIS A 307 -2.40 -9.56 -19.22
CA HIS A 307 -1.92 -8.22 -19.55
C HIS A 307 -3.00 -7.14 -19.48
N ALA A 308 -4.22 -7.46 -19.04
CA ALA A 308 -5.37 -6.55 -19.06
C ALA A 308 -5.16 -5.25 -18.27
N LEU A 309 -4.20 -5.25 -17.34
CA LEU A 309 -3.88 -4.13 -16.47
C LEU A 309 -2.64 -3.35 -16.92
N LYS A 310 -1.96 -3.82 -17.97
CA LYS A 310 -0.76 -3.18 -18.47
C LYS A 310 -1.11 -1.99 -19.35
N THR A 311 -0.38 -0.90 -19.19
CA THR A 311 -0.54 0.27 -20.07
C THR A 311 -0.16 -0.10 -21.49
N ILE A 312 -1.11 0.03 -22.41
CA ILE A 312 -0.89 -0.23 -23.83
C ILE A 312 -0.04 0.90 -24.42
N LYS A 313 1.11 0.53 -24.99
CA LYS A 313 2.00 1.41 -25.75
C LYS A 313 1.52 1.57 -27.18
N SER A 314 1.21 0.46 -27.84
CA SER A 314 0.67 0.47 -29.20
C SER A 314 -0.20 -0.75 -29.47
N ILE A 315 -1.15 -0.59 -30.38
CA ILE A 315 -1.96 -1.67 -30.93
C ILE A 315 -1.68 -1.69 -32.43
N VAL A 316 -1.23 -2.85 -32.90
CA VAL A 316 -1.10 -3.14 -34.32
C VAL A 316 -2.29 -4.00 -34.71
N VAL A 317 -3.09 -3.50 -35.64
CA VAL A 317 -4.21 -4.21 -36.23
C VAL A 317 -3.83 -4.57 -37.65
N HIS A 318 -3.91 -5.84 -37.98
CA HIS A 318 -3.83 -6.35 -39.34
C HIS A 318 -5.25 -6.56 -39.84
N SER A 319 -5.62 -5.90 -40.93
CA SER A 319 -6.96 -6.02 -41.50
C SER A 319 -6.95 -5.81 -43.01
N ASP A 320 -7.73 -6.60 -43.72
CA ASP A 320 -8.12 -6.31 -45.11
C ASP A 320 -9.59 -5.88 -45.15
N SER A 321 -10.49 -6.77 -45.58
CA SER A 321 -11.94 -6.60 -45.45
C SER A 321 -12.47 -6.93 -44.05
N THR A 322 -11.68 -7.66 -43.25
CA THR A 322 -11.93 -8.04 -41.86
C THR A 322 -10.67 -7.85 -41.01
N VAL A 323 -10.80 -7.86 -39.69
CA VAL A 323 -9.63 -7.88 -38.78
C VAL A 323 -9.02 -9.29 -38.79
N ASP A 324 -7.81 -9.39 -39.32
CA ASP A 324 -7.07 -10.65 -39.51
C ASP A 324 -6.22 -11.00 -38.28
N SER A 325 -5.57 -10.01 -37.68
CA SER A 325 -4.92 -10.18 -36.38
C SER A 325 -4.77 -8.90 -35.58
N LEU A 326 -4.61 -9.07 -34.27
CA LEU A 326 -4.35 -7.99 -33.33
C LEU A 326 -3.09 -8.31 -32.52
N LYS A 327 -2.22 -7.31 -32.38
CA LYS A 327 -0.99 -7.39 -31.60
C LYS A 327 -0.88 -6.17 -30.70
N VAL A 328 -0.73 -6.38 -29.41
CA VAL A 328 -0.61 -5.31 -28.42
C VAL A 328 0.83 -5.25 -27.94
N SER A 329 1.40 -4.05 -27.91
CA SER A 329 2.67 -3.78 -27.24
C SER A 329 2.37 -2.95 -25.99
N TYR A 330 3.00 -3.29 -24.88
CA TYR A 330 2.81 -2.64 -23.58
C TYR A 330 4.00 -1.74 -23.24
N ALA A 331 3.78 -0.83 -22.30
CA ALA A 331 4.79 0.16 -21.87
C ALA A 331 6.04 -0.47 -21.24
N ASP A 332 5.92 -1.67 -20.67
CA ASP A 332 7.02 -2.44 -20.08
C ASP A 332 7.87 -3.21 -21.12
N GLY A 333 7.58 -3.04 -22.41
CA GLY A 333 8.27 -3.73 -23.50
C GLY A 333 7.74 -5.14 -23.79
N MET A 334 6.76 -5.63 -23.04
CA MET A 334 6.06 -6.86 -23.40
C MET A 334 5.24 -6.65 -24.67
N ILE A 335 5.21 -7.68 -25.50
CA ILE A 335 4.47 -7.69 -26.76
C ILE A 335 3.68 -8.99 -26.80
N THR A 336 2.39 -8.92 -27.08
CA THR A 336 1.60 -10.13 -27.25
C THR A 336 2.01 -10.87 -28.51
N GLU A 337 1.84 -12.19 -28.51
CA GLU A 337 1.82 -12.96 -29.76
C GLU A 337 0.72 -12.40 -30.68
N SER A 338 0.90 -12.54 -31.99
CA SER A 338 -0.10 -12.05 -32.95
C SER A 338 -1.32 -12.95 -32.86
N TYR A 339 -2.47 -12.41 -32.42
CA TYR A 339 -3.69 -13.20 -32.33
C TYR A 339 -4.41 -13.14 -33.68
N GLY A 340 -4.32 -14.23 -34.46
CA GLY A 340 -4.94 -14.37 -35.78
C GLY A 340 -3.93 -14.64 -36.90
N GLY A 341 -4.34 -14.40 -38.15
CA GLY A 341 -3.51 -14.64 -39.34
C GLY A 341 -2.49 -13.52 -39.63
N LEU A 342 -1.46 -13.82 -40.41
CA LEU A 342 -0.45 -12.84 -40.87
C LEU A 342 -0.89 -12.01 -42.09
N GLY A 343 -2.17 -12.11 -42.48
CA GLY A 343 -2.74 -11.41 -43.63
C GLY A 343 -3.09 -9.94 -43.35
N GLY A 344 -3.46 -9.21 -44.39
CA GLY A 344 -4.07 -7.89 -44.27
C GLY A 344 -3.11 -6.70 -44.22
N ASN A 345 -3.69 -5.51 -44.38
CA ASN A 345 -2.98 -4.25 -44.27
C ASN A 345 -2.69 -3.94 -42.80
N LYS A 346 -1.45 -3.54 -42.52
CA LYS A 346 -1.00 -3.19 -41.18
C LYS A 346 -1.36 -1.75 -40.85
N GLN A 347 -2.13 -1.57 -39.78
CA GLN A 347 -2.39 -0.26 -39.16
C GLN A 347 -1.81 -0.26 -37.74
N SER A 348 -1.21 0.86 -37.34
CA SER A 348 -0.62 1.00 -36.01
C SER A 348 -1.21 2.21 -35.32
N ILE A 349 -1.71 2.01 -34.10
CA ILE A 349 -2.16 3.06 -33.21
C ILE A 349 -1.15 3.10 -32.07
N THR A 350 -0.40 4.19 -31.97
CA THR A 350 0.60 4.40 -30.92
C THR A 350 0.09 5.44 -29.94
N ASN A 351 0.26 5.19 -28.65
CA ASN A 351 -0.03 6.18 -27.63
C ASN A 351 1.07 7.28 -27.67
N PRO A 352 0.73 8.53 -27.98
CA PRO A 352 1.72 9.61 -28.18
C PRO A 352 2.54 9.94 -26.92
N GLY A 353 2.12 9.47 -25.74
CA GLY A 353 2.86 9.62 -24.49
C GLY A 353 4.16 8.79 -24.39
N TYR A 354 4.43 7.86 -25.31
CA TYR A 354 5.55 6.91 -25.23
C TYR A 354 6.59 7.03 -26.37
N ASP A 355 6.49 8.05 -27.22
CA ASP A 355 7.44 8.34 -28.31
C ASP A 355 8.54 9.35 -27.91
N ARG A 356 8.90 9.42 -26.62
CA ARG A 356 9.95 10.32 -26.11
C ARG A 356 11.14 9.58 -25.51
#